data_AF-A0A960D1Y5-F1
#
_entry.id   AF-A0A960D1Y5-F1
#
_cell.length_a   1.000
_cell.length_b   1.000
_cell.length_c   1.000
_cell.angle_alpha   90.00
_cell.angle_beta   90.00
_cell.angle_gamma   90.00
#
_symmetry.space_group_name_H-M   'P 1'
#
loop_
_entity.id
_entity.type
_entity.pdbx_description
1 polymer ?
#
loop_
_entity_poly.entity_id
_entity_poly.type
_entity_poly.pdbx_seq_one_letter_code
_entity_poly.pdbx_strand_id
1 'polypeptide(L)'
;IPKTKMTPAPTEPLPILIGGHADAALRRAARNDGWMHGGGNEDLDELLAKLNRYREEEGTLDKPFQIHVISVDGFTVDGVKRLEDKGVTDVIVGFRIPYIVGPDTEPLDAKIRNLEWFAENVIAKV
;
A
#
# COMPACT_ATOMS: atom_id res chain seq x y z
N ILE A 1 -8.83 -20.45 31.85
CA ILE A 1 -8.83 -21.00 30.47
C ILE A 1 -7.47 -21.64 30.23
N PRO A 2 -7.36 -22.86 29.70
CA PRO A 2 -6.06 -23.44 29.33
C PRO A 2 -5.34 -22.57 28.29
N LYS A 3 -4.00 -22.59 28.27
CA LYS A 3 -3.23 -21.86 27.25
C LYS A 3 -3.41 -22.53 25.88
N THR A 4 -4.04 -21.83 24.96
CA THR A 4 -4.10 -22.20 23.54
C THR A 4 -2.83 -21.69 22.84
N LYS A 5 -2.21 -22.52 22.00
CA LYS A 5 -0.99 -22.17 21.22
C LYS A 5 -1.33 -22.14 19.73
N MET A 6 -0.83 -21.13 19.01
CA MET A 6 -0.81 -21.14 17.54
C MET A 6 0.48 -21.80 17.04
N THR A 7 0.36 -22.83 16.21
CA THR A 7 1.48 -23.59 15.63
C THR A 7 1.21 -23.94 14.16
N PRO A 8 2.20 -23.82 13.26
CA PRO A 8 3.56 -23.34 13.51
C PRO A 8 3.59 -21.83 13.83
N ALA A 9 4.62 -21.40 14.55
CA ALA A 9 4.88 -19.97 14.73
C ALA A 9 5.67 -19.45 13.51
N PRO A 10 5.45 -18.19 13.09
CA PRO A 10 6.32 -17.53 12.12
C PRO A 10 7.79 -17.60 12.55
N THR A 11 8.70 -17.75 11.60
CA THR A 11 10.16 -17.76 11.86
C THR A 11 10.73 -16.37 12.09
N GLU A 12 9.99 -15.33 11.71
CA GLU A 12 10.32 -13.91 11.87
C GLU A 12 9.05 -13.10 12.19
N PRO A 13 9.17 -11.90 12.80
CA PRO A 13 8.03 -11.02 13.02
C PRO A 13 7.34 -10.64 11.71
N LEU A 14 6.01 -10.71 11.68
CA LEU A 14 5.22 -10.27 10.53
C LEU A 14 5.01 -8.75 10.61
N PRO A 15 5.26 -7.99 9.52
CA PRO A 15 5.00 -6.55 9.52
C PRO A 15 3.50 -6.27 9.65
N ILE A 16 3.16 -5.28 10.48
CA ILE A 16 1.80 -4.83 10.72
C ILE A 16 1.59 -3.48 10.03
N LEU A 17 0.85 -3.51 8.92
CA LEU A 17 0.47 -2.30 8.18
C LEU A 17 -0.93 -1.86 8.58
N ILE A 18 -1.08 -0.57 8.85
CA ILE A 18 -2.37 0.00 9.24
C ILE A 18 -3.00 0.72 8.06
N GLY A 19 -4.23 0.32 7.72
CA GLY A 19 -5.01 0.97 6.67
C GLY A 19 -5.85 2.15 7.15
N GLY A 20 -6.11 3.09 6.23
CA GLY A 20 -7.08 4.18 6.40
C GLY A 20 -6.47 5.57 6.42
N HIS A 21 -7.31 6.58 6.20
CA HIS A 21 -6.89 7.99 6.06
C HIS A 21 -7.15 8.86 7.30
N ALA A 22 -8.00 8.40 8.23
CA ALA A 22 -8.33 9.17 9.43
C ALA A 22 -7.11 9.34 10.35
N ASP A 23 -7.04 10.46 11.08
CA ASP A 23 -5.94 10.75 12.01
C ASP A 23 -5.68 9.61 13.01
N ALA A 24 -6.73 8.96 13.51
CA ALA A 24 -6.59 7.82 14.42
C ALA A 24 -5.91 6.60 13.76
N ALA A 25 -6.11 6.39 12.45
CA ALA A 25 -5.43 5.36 11.68
C ALA A 25 -3.97 5.76 11.42
N LEU A 26 -3.71 7.00 11.00
CA LEU A 26 -2.33 7.48 10.75
C LEU A 26 -1.47 7.47 12.02
N ARG A 27 -2.02 7.92 13.17
CA ARG A 27 -1.35 7.81 14.49
C ARG A 27 -1.10 6.37 14.93
N ARG A 28 -1.95 5.43 14.50
CA ARG A 28 -1.72 4.00 14.76
C ARG A 28 -0.64 3.46 13.82
N ALA A 29 -0.67 3.82 12.54
CA ALA A 29 0.35 3.46 11.58
C ALA A 29 1.74 3.90 12.07
N ALA A 30 1.88 5.15 12.54
CA ALA A 30 3.13 5.70 13.05
C ALA A 30 3.79 4.91 14.21
N ARG A 31 3.03 4.04 14.90
CA ARG A 31 3.50 3.17 15.99
C ARG A 31 3.74 1.72 15.58
N ASN A 32 3.45 1.37 14.32
CA ASN A 32 3.62 0.03 13.75
C ASN A 32 4.60 0.08 12.57
N ASP A 33 4.64 -0.97 11.76
CA ASP A 33 5.67 -1.19 10.73
C ASP A 33 5.36 -0.48 9.41
N GLY A 34 4.16 0.09 9.25
CA GLY A 34 3.83 0.83 8.05
C GLY A 34 2.37 1.27 7.93
N TRP A 35 2.08 1.89 6.79
CA TRP A 35 0.77 2.43 6.43
C TRP A 35 0.33 1.94 5.06
N MET A 36 -0.98 1.68 4.93
CA MET A 36 -1.61 1.29 3.67
C MET A 36 -2.68 2.31 3.27
N HIS A 37 -2.42 3.03 2.18
CA HIS A 37 -3.35 3.97 1.57
C HIS A 37 -4.58 3.24 1.01
N GLY A 38 -5.78 3.76 1.28
CA GLY A 38 -7.03 3.18 0.79
C GLY A 38 -7.36 3.44 -0.69
N GLY A 39 -6.52 4.20 -1.41
CA GLY A 39 -6.91 4.75 -2.72
C GLY A 39 -7.91 5.91 -2.57
N GLY A 40 -8.40 6.44 -3.69
CA GLY A 40 -9.39 7.52 -3.71
C GLY A 40 -8.81 8.87 -4.13
N ASN A 41 -9.57 9.94 -3.88
CA ASN A 41 -9.26 11.30 -4.33
C ASN A 41 -8.60 12.17 -3.26
N GLU A 42 -8.29 11.59 -2.10
CA GLU A 42 -7.53 12.28 -1.05
C GLU A 42 -6.14 12.66 -1.57
N ASP A 43 -5.64 13.81 -1.13
CA ASP A 43 -4.30 14.26 -1.52
C ASP A 43 -3.24 13.41 -0.79
N LEU A 44 -2.54 12.58 -1.56
CA LEU A 44 -1.49 11.71 -1.04
C LEU A 44 -0.38 12.50 -0.36
N ASP A 45 -0.04 13.69 -0.84
CA ASP A 45 1.04 14.50 -0.27
C ASP A 45 0.64 15.04 1.11
N GLU A 46 -0.63 15.42 1.28
CA GLU A 46 -1.16 15.82 2.58
C GLU A 46 -1.16 14.65 3.58
N LEU A 47 -1.55 13.45 3.13
CA LEU A 47 -1.56 12.25 3.98
C LEU A 47 -0.15 11.83 4.40
N LEU A 48 0.82 11.86 3.47
CA LEU A 48 2.22 11.55 3.77
C LEU A 48 2.82 12.59 4.75
N ALA A 49 2.51 13.87 4.58
CA ALA A 49 2.94 14.91 5.50
C ALA A 49 2.37 14.70 6.92
N LYS A 50 1.07 14.38 7.03
CA LYS A 50 0.43 14.05 8.33
C LYS A 50 1.06 12.81 8.96
N LEU A 51 1.31 11.77 8.17
CA LEU A 51 1.91 10.53 8.65
C LEU A 51 3.32 10.76 9.19
N ASN A 52 4.16 11.50 8.46
CA ASN A 52 5.52 11.83 8.90
C ASN A 52 5.51 12.68 10.18
N ARG A 53 4.60 13.65 10.31
CA ARG A 53 4.41 14.39 11.57
C ARG A 53 4.08 13.45 12.73
N TYR A 54 3.18 12.49 12.54
CA TYR A 54 2.86 11.53 13.61
C TYR A 54 4.01 10.58 13.93
N ARG A 55 4.80 10.19 12.92
CA ARG A 55 6.03 9.40 13.16
C ARG A 55 7.07 10.20 13.93
N GLU A 56 7.17 11.50 13.70
CA GLU A 56 8.02 12.40 14.49
C GLU A 56 7.53 12.49 15.95
N GLU A 57 6.24 12.72 16.17
CA GLU A 57 5.62 12.75 17.50
C GLU A 57 5.83 11.45 18.30
N GLU A 58 5.83 10.30 17.61
CA GLU A 58 6.04 8.97 18.21
C GLU A 58 7.52 8.56 18.26
N GLY A 59 8.44 9.38 17.76
CA GLY A 59 9.88 9.08 17.71
C GLY A 59 10.22 7.82 16.91
N THR A 60 9.58 7.64 15.74
CA THR A 60 9.74 6.45 14.87
C THR A 60 10.26 6.77 13.46
N LEU A 61 10.74 8.00 13.22
CA LEU A 61 11.28 8.40 11.92
C LEU A 61 12.51 7.60 11.48
N ASP A 62 13.33 7.17 12.44
CA ASP A 62 14.55 6.39 12.23
C ASP A 62 14.30 4.87 12.08
N LYS A 63 13.07 4.41 12.27
CA LYS A 63 12.69 3.00 12.15
C LYS A 63 12.30 2.65 10.71
N PRO A 64 12.52 1.39 10.28
CA PRO A 64 11.96 0.88 9.03
C PRO A 64 10.45 1.08 9.00
N PHE A 65 9.93 1.54 7.86
CA PHE A 65 8.52 1.86 7.72
C PHE A 65 8.06 1.67 6.27
N GLN A 66 7.03 0.86 6.07
CA GLN A 66 6.47 0.59 4.75
C GLN A 66 5.34 1.57 4.43
N ILE A 67 5.31 2.06 3.18
CA ILE A 67 4.27 2.95 2.67
C ILE A 67 3.70 2.31 1.41
N HIS A 68 2.52 1.72 1.55
CA HIS A 68 1.84 1.01 0.48
C HIS A 68 0.73 1.89 -0.10
N VAL A 69 0.77 2.17 -1.40
CA VAL A 69 -0.20 3.05 -2.05
C VAL A 69 -0.96 2.41 -3.18
N ILE A 70 -2.26 2.72 -3.28
CA ILE A 70 -3.03 2.57 -4.51
C ILE A 70 -3.04 3.94 -5.19
N SER A 71 -2.40 4.06 -6.36
CA SER A 71 -2.30 5.30 -7.14
C SER A 71 -2.26 5.03 -8.64
N VAL A 72 -2.87 5.92 -9.42
CA VAL A 72 -2.81 5.89 -10.89
C VAL A 72 -1.39 6.12 -11.43
N ASP A 73 -0.53 6.78 -10.66
CA ASP A 73 0.89 6.95 -11.00
C ASP A 73 1.60 5.60 -11.17
N GLY A 74 1.11 4.54 -10.50
CA GLY A 74 1.63 3.19 -10.59
C GLY A 74 1.64 2.59 -11.99
N PHE A 75 0.83 3.11 -12.93
CA PHE A 75 0.72 2.59 -14.30
C PHE A 75 1.79 3.11 -15.27
N THR A 76 2.76 3.91 -14.79
CA THR A 76 3.85 4.44 -15.62
C THR A 76 5.18 4.38 -14.87
N VAL A 77 6.29 4.17 -15.57
CA VAL A 77 7.64 4.17 -14.98
C VAL A 77 7.93 5.48 -14.26
N ASP A 78 7.63 6.63 -14.89
CA ASP A 78 7.87 7.94 -14.29
C ASP A 78 6.96 8.20 -13.08
N GLY A 79 5.73 7.68 -13.09
CA GLY A 79 4.83 7.78 -11.94
C GLY A 79 5.30 6.93 -10.77
N VAL A 80 5.79 5.70 -11.00
CA VAL A 80 6.41 4.87 -9.97
C VAL A 80 7.61 5.59 -9.34
N LYS A 81 8.49 6.20 -10.15
CA LYS A 81 9.62 7.00 -9.65
C LYS A 81 9.16 8.19 -8.80
N ARG A 82 8.14 8.93 -9.24
CA ARG A 82 7.57 10.02 -8.43
C ARG A 82 7.00 9.55 -7.09
N LEU A 83 6.44 8.34 -7.02
CA LEU A 83 5.97 7.76 -5.76
C LEU A 83 7.15 7.37 -4.87
N GLU A 84 8.17 6.74 -5.44
CA GLU A 84 9.42 6.40 -4.73
C GLU A 84 10.10 7.65 -4.14
N ASP A 85 10.19 8.75 -4.91
CA ASP A 85 10.74 10.03 -4.45
C ASP A 85 9.98 10.60 -3.24
N LYS A 86 8.70 10.24 -3.08
CA LYS A 86 7.86 10.61 -1.92
C LYS A 86 8.01 9.66 -0.73
N GLY A 87 8.84 8.63 -0.85
CA GLY A 87 9.06 7.60 0.17
C GLY A 87 8.05 6.46 0.14
N VAL A 88 7.25 6.33 -0.92
CA VAL A 88 6.40 5.14 -1.13
C VAL A 88 7.29 3.93 -1.37
N THR A 89 7.04 2.85 -0.65
CA THR A 89 7.82 1.60 -0.76
C THR A 89 7.15 0.60 -1.70
N ASP A 90 5.81 0.63 -1.77
CA ASP A 90 5.04 -0.39 -2.48
C ASP A 90 3.84 0.25 -3.18
N VAL A 91 3.56 -0.18 -4.42
CA VAL A 91 2.40 0.28 -5.19
C VAL A 91 1.49 -0.91 -5.50
N ILE A 92 0.24 -0.79 -5.08
CA ILE A 92 -0.82 -1.77 -5.36
C ILE A 92 -1.51 -1.36 -6.65
N VAL A 93 -1.36 -2.19 -7.69
CA VAL A 93 -1.97 -1.98 -9.00
C VAL A 93 -3.11 -2.96 -9.20
N GLY A 94 -4.29 -2.44 -9.53
CA GLY A 94 -5.48 -3.23 -9.83
C GLY A 94 -6.11 -2.77 -11.13
N PHE A 95 -6.48 -3.73 -11.99
CA PHE A 95 -7.12 -3.49 -13.29
C PHE A 95 -8.65 -3.50 -13.21
N ARG A 96 -9.19 -3.58 -12.00
CA ARG A 96 -10.61 -3.52 -11.69
C ARG A 96 -10.82 -2.65 -10.46
N ILE A 97 -11.91 -1.90 -10.45
CA ILE A 97 -12.38 -1.18 -9.26
C ILE A 97 -13.08 -2.19 -8.32
N PRO A 98 -12.50 -2.50 -7.14
CA PRO A 98 -13.04 -3.54 -6.24
C PRO A 98 -14.39 -3.17 -5.62
N TYR A 99 -14.79 -1.89 -5.69
CA TYR A 99 -16.05 -1.38 -5.16
C TYR A 99 -17.24 -1.55 -6.11
N ILE A 100 -17.01 -2.03 -7.34
CA ILE A 100 -18.10 -2.38 -8.26
C ILE A 100 -18.72 -3.69 -7.80
N VAL A 101 -19.95 -3.60 -7.27
CA VAL A 101 -20.75 -4.73 -6.80
C VAL A 101 -21.43 -5.42 -7.99
N GLY A 102 -21.38 -6.75 -8.00
CA GLY A 102 -22.04 -7.59 -9.01
C GLY A 102 -21.07 -8.58 -9.67
N PRO A 103 -21.57 -9.38 -10.63
CA PRO A 103 -20.74 -10.30 -11.40
C PRO A 103 -19.64 -9.54 -12.14
N ASP A 104 -18.44 -10.12 -12.12
CA ASP A 104 -17.33 -9.65 -12.94
C ASP A 104 -17.52 -10.18 -14.36
N THR A 105 -17.94 -9.29 -15.27
CA THR A 105 -18.22 -9.64 -16.67
C THR A 105 -17.00 -9.53 -17.58
N GLU A 106 -15.84 -9.14 -17.05
CA GLU A 106 -14.63 -9.00 -17.85
C GLU A 106 -14.09 -10.39 -18.25
N PRO A 107 -13.89 -10.66 -19.56
CA PRO A 107 -13.34 -11.93 -20.02
C PRO A 107 -11.95 -12.21 -19.44
N LEU A 108 -11.64 -13.48 -19.18
CA LEU A 108 -10.33 -13.90 -18.67
C LEU A 108 -9.17 -13.36 -19.53
N ASP A 109 -9.29 -13.44 -20.85
CA ASP A 109 -8.23 -12.97 -21.76
C ASP A 109 -7.97 -11.46 -21.62
N ALA A 110 -8.97 -10.66 -21.27
CA ALA A 110 -8.77 -9.24 -21.02
C ALA A 110 -7.96 -9.00 -19.73
N LYS A 111 -8.24 -9.77 -18.67
CA LYS A 111 -7.48 -9.72 -17.41
C LYS A 111 -6.02 -10.09 -17.61
N ILE A 112 -5.78 -11.15 -18.39
CA ILE A 112 -4.42 -11.61 -18.73
C ILE A 112 -3.69 -10.51 -19.50
N ARG A 113 -4.29 -9.96 -20.56
CA ARG A 113 -3.67 -8.87 -21.35
C ARG A 113 -3.33 -7.64 -20.52
N ASN A 114 -4.17 -7.28 -19.55
CA ASN A 114 -3.90 -6.17 -18.64
C ASN A 114 -2.66 -6.41 -17.78
N LEU A 115 -2.49 -7.64 -17.25
CA LEU A 115 -1.31 -8.03 -16.48
C LEU A 115 -0.04 -8.10 -17.35
N GLU A 116 -0.14 -8.69 -18.54
CA GLU A 116 0.96 -8.76 -19.51
C GLU A 116 1.42 -7.36 -19.91
N TRP A 117 0.48 -6.47 -20.25
CA TRP A 117 0.80 -5.09 -20.60
C TRP A 117 1.56 -4.38 -19.48
N PHE A 118 1.13 -4.54 -18.22
CA PHE A 118 1.79 -3.90 -17.08
C PHE A 118 3.18 -4.46 -16.83
N ALA A 119 3.34 -5.79 -16.95
CA ALA A 119 4.63 -6.45 -16.84
C ALA A 119 5.62 -5.91 -17.90
N GLU A 120 5.19 -5.81 -19.16
CA GLU A 120 6.03 -5.36 -20.27
C GLU A 120 6.33 -3.86 -20.24
N ASN A 121 5.35 -3.04 -19.84
CA ASN A 121 5.43 -1.59 -20.00
C ASN A 121 5.88 -0.84 -18.76
N VAL A 122 5.77 -1.46 -17.58
CA VAL A 122 6.17 -0.87 -16.30
C VAL A 122 7.23 -1.73 -15.63
N ILE A 123 6.92 -2.96 -15.23
CA ILE A 123 7.83 -3.80 -14.42
C ILE A 123 9.15 -4.06 -15.14
N ALA A 124 9.14 -4.42 -16.42
CA ALA A 124 10.35 -4.72 -17.19
C ALA A 124 11.24 -3.49 -17.46
N LYS A 125 10.81 -2.28 -17.09
CA LYS A 125 11.49 -1.01 -17.37
C LYS A 125 11.97 -0.26 -16.11
N VAL A 126 11.72 -0.80 -14.92
CA VAL A 126 12.25 -0.31 -13.63
C VAL A 126 13.42 -1.14 -13.15
#